data_AF-A0A2I0VQE6-F1
#
_entry.id   AF-A0A2I0VQE6-F1
#
_cell.length_a   1.000
_cell.length_b   1.000
_cell.length_c   1.000
_cell.angle_alpha   90.00
_cell.angle_beta   90.00
_cell.angle_gamma   90.00
#
_symmetry.space_group_name_H-M   'P 1'
#
loop_
_entity.id
_entity.type
_entity.pdbx_description
1 polymer ?
#
loop_
_entity_poly.entity_id
_entity_poly.type
_entity_poly.pdbx_seq_one_letter_code
_entity_poly.pdbx_strand_id
1 'polypeptide(L)'
;MPTYSMFMKKFWNKKRKLEEFKTIALTKECSAIIHKKLLEKLKDPGYFTIPTTIGDKFYGRALCDLGYNNNLIPLSIFKRLDVGEL
;
A
#
# COMPACT_ATOMS: atom_id res chain seq x y z
N MET A 1 33.12 -12.94 -46.84
CA MET A 1 31.93 -13.08 -45.96
C MET A 1 32.26 -12.41 -44.63
N PRO A 2 31.41 -11.53 -44.08
CA PRO A 2 31.64 -11.02 -42.73
C PRO A 2 31.66 -12.23 -41.81
N THR A 3 32.73 -12.39 -41.02
CA THR A 3 32.87 -13.53 -40.13
C THR A 3 31.67 -13.57 -39.19
N TYR A 4 31.07 -14.75 -39.05
CA TYR A 4 29.88 -15.02 -38.25
C TYR A 4 29.94 -14.38 -36.85
N SER A 5 31.15 -14.28 -36.29
CA SER A 5 31.44 -13.59 -35.03
C SER A 5 31.04 -12.12 -35.00
N MET A 6 31.20 -11.36 -36.09
CA MET A 6 30.77 -9.96 -36.18
C MET A 6 29.24 -9.83 -36.19
N PHE A 7 28.55 -10.73 -36.90
CA PHE A 7 27.10 -10.76 -36.92
C PHE A 7 26.54 -11.06 -35.53
N MET A 8 27.09 -12.07 -34.86
CA MET A 8 26.69 -12.42 -33.50
C MET A 8 26.94 -11.29 -32.51
N LYS A 9 28.10 -10.65 -32.54
CA LYS A 9 28.37 -9.47 -31.69
C LYS A 9 27.36 -8.34 -31.91
N LYS A 10 26.98 -8.07 -33.17
CA LYS A 10 25.95 -7.06 -33.48
C LYS A 10 24.57 -7.46 -32.96
N PHE A 11 24.20 -8.73 -33.07
CA PHE A 11 22.92 -9.24 -32.59
C PHE A 11 22.80 -9.14 -31.05
N TRP A 12 23.82 -9.61 -30.33
CA TRP A 12 23.87 -9.55 -28.87
C TRP A 12 23.83 -8.10 -28.35
N ASN A 13 24.56 -7.18 -28.99
CA ASN A 13 24.52 -5.76 -28.62
C ASN A 13 23.15 -5.11 -28.84
N LYS A 14 22.42 -5.47 -29.91
CA LYS A 14 21.06 -4.99 -30.14
C LYS A 14 20.09 -5.53 -29.08
N LYS A 15 20.20 -6.82 -28.73
CA LYS A 15 19.38 -7.43 -27.68
C LYS A 15 19.59 -6.75 -26.32
N ARG A 16 20.84 -6.50 -25.93
CA ARG A 16 21.18 -5.80 -24.67
C ARG A 16 20.60 -4.38 -24.63
N LYS A 17 20.73 -3.61 -25.71
CA LYS A 17 20.11 -2.27 -25.81
C LYS A 17 18.58 -2.35 -25.70
N LEU A 18 17.94 -3.31 -26.37
CA LEU A 18 16.48 -3.49 -26.28
C LEU A 18 16.04 -3.83 -24.85
N GLU A 19 16.77 -4.69 -24.15
CA GLU A 19 16.50 -5.02 -22.74
C GLU A 19 16.73 -3.81 -21.81
N GLU A 20 17.76 -3.01 -22.03
CA GLU A 20 17.99 -1.75 -21.31
C GLU A 20 16.84 -0.75 -21.54
N PHE A 21 16.43 -0.53 -22.80
CA PHE A 21 15.30 0.35 -23.12
C PHE A 21 13.98 -0.16 -22.53
N LYS A 22 13.71 -1.47 -22.60
CA LYS A 22 12.53 -2.10 -22.00
C LYS A 22 12.53 -1.94 -20.48
N THR A 23 13.68 -2.14 -19.84
CA THR A 23 13.85 -1.93 -18.40
C THR A 23 13.60 -0.47 -18.03
N ILE A 24 14.18 0.49 -18.76
CA ILE A 24 14.01 1.94 -18.47
C ILE A 24 12.56 2.41 -18.69
N ALA A 25 11.92 1.98 -19.77
CA ALA A 25 10.52 2.29 -20.06
C ALA A 25 9.60 1.76 -18.95
N LEU A 26 9.74 0.46 -18.62
CA LEU A 26 9.01 -0.15 -17.51
C LEU A 26 9.34 0.53 -16.18
N THR A 27 10.59 0.90 -15.89
CA THR A 27 10.93 1.48 -14.58
C THR A 27 10.34 2.87 -14.41
N LYS A 28 10.35 3.72 -15.44
CA LYS A 28 9.76 5.07 -15.35
C LYS A 28 8.23 5.03 -15.34
N GLU A 29 7.63 4.22 -16.22
CA GLU A 29 6.18 4.06 -16.31
C GLU A 29 5.63 3.35 -15.07
N CYS A 30 6.27 2.27 -14.62
CA CYS A 30 5.90 1.60 -13.36
C CYS A 30 6.16 2.50 -12.17
N SER A 31 7.25 3.28 -12.11
CA SER A 31 7.45 4.23 -11.01
C SER A 31 6.35 5.29 -10.99
N ALA A 32 5.99 5.87 -12.14
CA ALA A 32 4.88 6.84 -12.21
C ALA A 32 3.53 6.21 -11.84
N ILE A 33 3.26 4.98 -12.27
CA ILE A 33 2.04 4.23 -11.91
C ILE A 33 2.03 3.86 -10.43
N ILE A 34 3.15 3.42 -9.87
CA ILE A 34 3.31 3.10 -8.44
C ILE A 34 3.12 4.36 -7.61
N HIS A 35 3.78 5.47 -7.95
CA HIS A 35 3.61 6.75 -7.26
C HIS A 35 2.17 7.27 -7.37
N LYS A 36 1.54 7.17 -8.55
CA LYS A 36 0.13 7.55 -8.74
C LYS A 36 -0.80 6.69 -7.88
N LYS A 37 -0.61 5.37 -7.89
CA LYS A 37 -1.40 4.42 -7.08
C LYS A 37 -1.14 4.58 -5.57
N LEU A 38 0.08 4.95 -5.19
CA LEU A 38 0.45 5.27 -3.80
C LEU A 38 -0.23 6.57 -3.35
N LEU A 39 -0.18 7.63 -4.16
CA LEU A 39 -0.84 8.91 -3.91
C LEU A 39 -2.37 8.79 -3.90
N GLU A 40 -2.94 7.94 -4.76
CA GLU A 40 -4.37 7.62 -4.75
C GLU A 40 -4.78 6.87 -3.47
N LYS A 41 -3.95 5.95 -2.95
CA LYS A 41 -4.17 5.28 -1.66
C LYS A 41 -3.96 6.18 -0.45
N LEU A 42 -3.09 7.19 -0.56
CA LEU A 42 -2.87 8.19 0.50
C LEU A 42 -4.06 9.16 0.66
N LYS A 43 -5.07 9.09 -0.23
CA LYS A 43 -6.36 9.78 -0.04
C LYS A 43 -7.32 9.02 0.87
N ASP A 44 -6.98 7.82 1.34
CA ASP A 44 -7.72 7.26 2.47
C ASP A 44 -7.45 8.14 3.68
N PRO A 45 -8.49 8.76 4.28
CA PRO A 45 -8.31 9.37 5.58
C PRO A 45 -7.98 8.18 6.47
N GLY A 46 -6.72 8.04 6.90
CA GLY A 46 -6.28 6.86 7.68
C GLY A 46 -7.14 6.58 8.92
N TYR A 47 -8.04 7.51 9.27
CA TYR A 47 -8.99 7.44 10.35
C TYR A 47 -10.37 7.89 9.88
N PHE A 48 -11.39 7.06 10.11
CA PHE A 48 -12.79 7.47 10.01
C PHE A 48 -13.46 7.27 11.37
N THR A 49 -14.59 7.92 11.60
CA THR A 49 -15.34 7.72 12.84
C THR A 49 -16.63 6.98 12.57
N ILE A 50 -16.90 5.94 13.36
CA ILE A 50 -18.15 5.18 13.30
C ILE A 50 -18.93 5.35 14.60
N PRO A 51 -20.27 5.44 14.56
CA PRO A 51 -21.09 5.31 15.75
C PRO A 51 -20.78 3.99 16.47
N THR A 52 -20.68 4.02 17.79
CA THR A 52 -20.27 2.87 18.59
C THR A 52 -21.26 2.60 19.71
N THR A 53 -21.80 1.40 19.67
CA THR A 53 -22.65 0.81 20.71
C THR A 53 -21.93 -0.43 21.22
N ILE A 54 -21.84 -0.58 22.54
CA ILE A 54 -21.25 -1.78 23.16
C ILE A 54 -22.33 -2.36 24.07
N GLY A 55 -22.75 -3.59 23.80
CA GLY A 55 -23.96 -4.15 24.39
C GLY A 55 -25.20 -3.34 23.96
N ASP A 56 -25.94 -2.85 24.95
CA ASP A 56 -27.15 -2.04 24.82
C ASP A 56 -26.90 -0.52 24.98
N LYS A 57 -25.65 -0.10 25.23
CA LYS A 57 -25.30 1.30 25.54
C LYS A 57 -24.58 1.98 24.39
N PHE A 58 -25.01 3.21 24.06
CA PHE A 58 -24.37 4.06 23.06
C PHE A 58 -23.23 4.88 23.67
N TYR A 59 -22.05 4.87 23.03
CA TYR A 59 -20.83 5.54 23.50
C TYR A 59 -20.32 6.66 22.59
N GLY A 60 -21.12 7.09 21.61
CA GLY A 60 -20.74 8.15 20.67
C GLY A 60 -20.10 7.59 19.41
N ARG A 61 -18.99 8.19 18.96
CA ARG A 61 -18.26 7.74 17.77
C ARG A 61 -16.84 7.27 18.14
N ALA A 62 -16.43 6.09 17.69
CA ALA A 62 -15.06 5.61 17.81
C ALA A 62 -14.26 5.94 16.54
N LEU A 63 -12.95 6.16 16.72
CA LEU A 63 -12.00 6.25 15.62
C LEU A 63 -11.65 4.84 15.12
N CYS A 64 -11.91 4.57 13.85
CA CYS A 64 -11.46 3.39 13.14
C CYS A 64 -10.27 3.75 12.28
N ASP A 65 -9.12 3.14 12.60
CA ASP A 65 -7.92 3.16 11.77
C ASP A 65 -7.87 1.86 10.95
N LEU A 66 -7.85 1.96 9.62
CA LEU A 66 -7.72 0.77 8.75
C LEU A 66 -6.28 0.22 8.73
N GLY A 67 -5.31 1.01 9.19
CA GLY A 67 -3.90 0.65 9.28
C GLY A 67 -3.51 -0.01 10.62
N TYR A 68 -4.39 0.01 11.62
CA TYR A 68 -4.10 -0.52 12.95
C TYR A 68 -5.12 -1.62 13.33
N ASN A 69 -4.66 -2.87 13.38
CA ASN A 69 -5.52 -4.04 13.59
C ASN A 69 -6.00 -4.24 15.05
N ASN A 70 -5.70 -3.32 15.97
CA ASN A 70 -6.09 -3.45 17.38
C ASN A 70 -7.12 -2.38 17.76
N ASN A 71 -8.29 -2.82 18.23
CA ASN A 71 -9.33 -1.93 18.76
C ASN A 71 -8.94 -1.47 20.17
N LEU A 72 -8.65 -0.17 20.33
CA LEU A 72 -8.39 0.43 21.64
C LEU A 72 -9.71 0.90 22.28
N ILE A 73 -9.97 0.49 23.51
CA ILE A 73 -11.10 0.97 24.32
C ILE A 73 -10.55 1.87 25.43
N PRO A 74 -10.97 3.14 25.53
CA PRO A 74 -10.62 4.00 26.66
C PRO A 74 -11.02 3.36 27.99
N LEU A 75 -10.15 3.47 29.00
CA LEU A 75 -10.40 2.91 30.34
C LEU A 75 -11.72 3.39 30.96
N SER A 76 -12.14 4.62 30.66
CA SER A 76 -13.42 5.17 31.10
C SER A 76 -14.63 4.41 30.55
N ILE A 77 -14.54 3.91 29.31
CA ILE A 77 -15.57 3.07 28.68
C ILE A 77 -15.49 1.66 29.27
N PHE A 78 -14.28 1.10 29.41
CA PHE A 78 -14.07 -0.21 30.03
C PHE A 78 -14.69 -0.30 31.43
N LYS A 79 -14.42 0.69 32.31
CA LYS A 79 -15.02 0.77 33.65
C LYS A 79 -16.56 0.87 33.63
N ARG A 80 -17.14 1.48 32.60
CA ARG A 80 -18.61 1.61 32.44
C ARG A 80 -19.26 0.33 31.91
N LEU A 81 -18.48 -0.56 31.30
CA LEU A 81 -18.94 -1.81 30.75
C LEU A 81 -18.95 -2.95 31.79
N ASP A 82 -18.34 -2.74 32.96
CA ASP A 82 -18.31 -3.70 34.07
C ASP A 82 -17.84 -5.11 33.65
N VAL A 83 -16.86 -5.17 32.74
CA VAL A 83 -16.41 -6.42 32.09
C VAL A 83 -15.42 -7.22 32.96
N GLY A 84 -15.23 -6.84 34.23
CA GLY A 84 -14.28 -7.45 35.17
C GLY A 84 -13.09 -6.55 35.54
N GLU A 85 -12.26 -7.04 36.45
CA GLU A 85 -11.02 -6.36 36.89
C GLU A 85 -9.88 -6.57 35.88
N LEU A 86 -8.96 -5.60 35.83
CA LEU A 86 -7.77 -5.57 34.94
C LEU A 86 -6.66 -6.50 35.41
#